data_AF-A0A956TRN5-F1
#
_entry.id   AF-A0A956TRN5-F1
#
_cell.length_a   1.000
_cell.length_b   1.000
_cell.length_c   1.000
_cell.angle_alpha   90.00
_cell.angle_beta   90.00
_cell.angle_gamma   90.00
#
_symmetry.space_group_name_H-M   'P 1'
#
loop_
_entity.id
_entity.type
_entity.pdbx_description
1 polymer ?
#
loop_
_entity_poly.entity_id
_entity_poly.type
_entity_poly.pdbx_seq_one_letter_code
_entity_poly.pdbx_strand_id
1 'polypeptide(L)'
;MTTNDTQDLVELLRAGMFEEFRSRFKDSINGSHDGIFKLAEAINVRLQELSPGCESKIVVSQKTNSDKHIIMIMDASRIFGESFTVTRQMFVI
;
A
#
# COMPACT_ATOMS: atom_id res chain seq x y z
N MET A 1 -1.92 -7.33 14.38
CA MET A 1 -2.29 -6.04 13.76
C MET A 1 -3.63 -5.64 14.30
N THR A 2 -3.74 -4.42 14.81
CA THR A 2 -5.03 -3.91 15.28
C THR A 2 -5.78 -3.30 14.10
N THR A 3 -7.10 -3.41 14.08
CA THR A 3 -7.97 -2.82 13.04
C THR A 3 -7.74 -1.31 12.89
N ASN A 4 -7.23 -0.65 13.93
CA ASN A 4 -6.92 0.77 13.96
C ASN A 4 -5.74 1.14 13.04
N ASP A 5 -4.67 0.32 13.02
CA ASP A 5 -3.48 0.62 12.22
C ASP A 5 -3.80 0.60 10.71
N THR A 6 -4.63 -0.34 10.27
CA THR A 6 -5.09 -0.42 8.88
C THR A 6 -5.94 0.79 8.48
N GLN A 7 -6.82 1.24 9.38
CA GLN A 7 -7.69 2.40 9.12
C GLN A 7 -6.86 3.69 8.97
N ASP A 8 -5.91 3.94 9.89
CA ASP A 8 -4.99 5.09 9.82
C ASP A 8 -4.24 5.12 8.48
N LEU A 9 -3.70 3.96 8.06
CA LEU A 9 -2.95 3.83 6.81
C LEU A 9 -3.79 4.12 5.56
N VAL A 10 -5.06 3.70 5.56
CA VAL A 10 -5.99 3.99 4.45
C VAL A 10 -6.32 5.47 4.39
N GLU A 11 -6.51 6.12 5.53
CA GLU A 11 -6.77 7.57 5.60
C GLU A 11 -5.60 8.38 5.06
N LEU A 12 -4.37 8.02 5.44
CA LEU A 12 -3.15 8.64 4.91
C LEU A 12 -3.05 8.50 3.38
N LEU A 13 -3.36 7.31 2.83
CA LEU A 13 -3.37 7.11 1.38
C LEU A 13 -4.42 7.97 0.68
N ARG A 14 -5.64 8.04 1.22
CA ARG A 14 -6.73 8.84 0.64
C ARG A 14 -6.44 10.35 0.72
N ALA A 15 -5.73 10.78 1.76
CA ALA A 15 -5.27 12.16 1.92
C ALA A 15 -4.03 12.50 1.06
N GLY A 16 -3.38 11.51 0.44
CA GLY A 16 -2.14 11.72 -0.31
C GLY A 16 -0.90 11.94 0.56
N MET A 17 -0.97 11.57 1.84
CA MET A 17 0.11 11.70 2.84
C MET A 17 1.06 10.51 2.78
N PHE A 18 1.82 10.41 1.69
CA PHE A 18 2.61 9.20 1.38
C PHE A 18 3.85 9.00 2.26
N GLU A 19 4.48 10.07 2.75
CA GLU A 19 5.66 9.98 3.61
C GLU A 19 5.29 9.48 5.01
N GLU A 20 4.20 10.01 5.57
CA GLU A 20 3.60 9.56 6.83
C GLU A 20 3.09 8.13 6.69
N PHE A 21 2.44 7.82 5.57
CA PHE A 21 2.03 6.45 5.25
C PHE A 21 3.23 5.51 5.26
N ARG A 22 4.34 5.86 4.59
CA ARG A 22 5.56 5.04 4.58
C ARG A 22 6.08 4.79 5.99
N SER A 23 6.20 5.84 6.80
CA SER A 23 6.69 5.71 8.18
C SER A 23 5.80 4.78 9.00
N ARG A 24 4.49 5.02 8.98
CA ARG A 24 3.51 4.25 9.73
C ARG A 24 3.44 2.80 9.25
N PHE A 25 3.49 2.57 7.94
CA PHE A 25 3.47 1.23 7.35
C PHE A 25 4.68 0.42 7.81
N LYS A 26 5.88 1.04 7.82
CA LYS A 26 7.10 0.41 8.31
C LYS A 26 7.02 0.07 9.81
N ASP A 27 6.42 0.94 10.61
CA ASP A 27 6.24 0.69 12.05
C ASP A 27 5.22 -0.45 12.29
N SER A 28 4.14 -0.50 11.51
CA SER A 28 3.06 -1.49 11.66
C SER A 28 3.45 -2.93 11.31
N ILE A 29 4.48 -3.15 10.48
CA ILE A 29 4.93 -4.49 10.10
C ILE A 29 5.85 -5.14 11.15
N ASN A 30 6.35 -4.39 12.14
CA ASN A 30 7.22 -4.88 13.24
C ASN A 30 8.37 -5.81 12.78
N GLY A 31 8.91 -5.63 11.57
CA GLY A 31 9.95 -6.49 11.01
C GLY A 31 9.51 -7.92 10.61
N SER A 32 8.21 -8.22 10.64
CA SER A 32 7.67 -9.50 10.17
C SER A 32 7.50 -9.50 8.66
N HIS A 33 8.19 -10.42 7.97
CA HIS A 33 8.13 -10.58 6.52
C HIS A 33 6.71 -10.88 6.02
N ASP A 34 6.02 -11.85 6.63
CA ASP A 34 4.62 -12.15 6.34
C ASP A 34 3.69 -10.98 6.72
N GLY A 35 4.12 -10.15 7.66
CA GLY A 35 3.42 -8.94 8.08
C GLY A 35 3.29 -7.93 6.95
N ILE A 36 4.28 -7.82 6.06
CA ILE A 36 4.24 -6.88 4.94
C ILE A 36 3.09 -7.22 3.98
N PHE A 37 2.98 -8.49 3.59
CA PHE A 37 1.94 -8.96 2.67
C PHE A 37 0.55 -8.87 3.30
N LYS A 38 0.40 -9.31 4.55
CA LYS A 38 -0.87 -9.25 5.28
C LYS A 38 -1.36 -7.83 5.48
N LEU A 39 -0.45 -6.89 5.78
CA LEU A 39 -0.81 -5.49 5.95
C LEU A 39 -1.24 -4.85 4.63
N ALA A 40 -0.49 -5.08 3.55
CA ALA A 40 -0.85 -4.59 2.23
C ALA A 40 -2.21 -5.13 1.75
N GLU A 41 -2.48 -6.42 1.98
CA GLU A 41 -3.77 -7.05 1.68
C GLU A 41 -4.90 -6.43 2.51
N ALA A 42 -4.71 -6.26 3.82
CA ALA A 42 -5.71 -5.64 4.69
C ALA A 42 -6.05 -4.21 4.28
N ILE A 43 -5.04 -3.41 3.88
CA ILE A 43 -5.25 -2.05 3.37
C ILE A 43 -6.01 -2.07 2.05
N ASN A 44 -5.67 -2.99 1.13
CA ASN A 44 -6.36 -3.12 -0.15
C ASN A 44 -7.83 -3.49 0.03
N VAL A 45 -8.13 -4.47 0.90
CA VAL A 45 -9.51 -4.84 1.24
C VAL A 45 -10.26 -3.64 1.80
N ARG A 46 -9.65 -2.92 2.75
CA ARG A 46 -10.28 -1.75 3.37
C ARG A 46 -10.51 -0.59 2.39
N LEU A 47 -9.59 -0.37 1.46
CA LEU A 47 -9.75 0.60 0.36
C LEU A 47 -10.96 0.25 -0.51
N GLN A 48 -11.15 -1.03 -0.84
CA GLN A 48 -12.32 -1.48 -1.62
C GLN A 48 -13.63 -1.33 -0.84
N GLU A 49 -13.65 -1.64 0.46
CA GLU A 49 -14.84 -1.46 1.29
C GLU A 49 -15.29 0.01 1.37
N LEU A 50 -14.33 0.94 1.56
CA LEU A 50 -14.61 2.37 1.69
C LEU A 50 -14.88 3.05 0.35
N SER A 51 -14.37 2.49 -0.74
CA SER A 51 -14.52 3.04 -2.09
C SER A 51 -14.65 1.88 -3.08
N PRO A 52 -15.86 1.30 -3.20
CA PRO A 52 -16.11 0.22 -4.15
C PRO A 52 -15.77 0.67 -5.57
N GLY A 53 -14.91 -0.09 -6.26
CA GLY A 53 -14.42 0.28 -7.60
C GLY A 53 -13.20 1.20 -7.59
N CYS A 54 -12.60 1.47 -6.42
CA CYS A 54 -11.28 2.10 -6.34
C CYS A 54 -10.26 1.22 -7.07
N GLU A 55 -9.61 1.74 -8.11
CA GLU A 55 -8.59 0.99 -8.84
C GLU A 55 -7.20 1.15 -8.18
N SER A 56 -7.08 1.97 -7.14
CA SER A 56 -5.85 2.12 -6.36
C SER A 56 -5.58 0.91 -5.45
N LYS A 57 -4.32 0.48 -5.39
CA LYS A 57 -3.88 -0.64 -4.55
C LYS A 57 -2.41 -0.54 -4.16
N ILE A 58 -2.07 -1.15 -3.05
CA ILE A 58 -0.68 -1.42 -2.65
C ILE A 58 -0.25 -2.74 -3.28
N VAL A 59 0.92 -2.74 -3.91
CA VAL A 59 1.60 -3.94 -4.40
C VAL A 59 2.95 -4.07 -3.73
N VAL A 60 3.23 -5.28 -3.27
CA VAL A 60 4.48 -5.66 -2.63
C VAL A 60 5.27 -6.52 -3.61
N SER A 61 6.50 -6.14 -3.92
CA SER A 61 7.38 -6.94 -4.78
C SER A 61 7.85 -8.22 -4.09
N GLN A 62 8.36 -9.15 -4.88
CA GLN A 62 9.22 -10.20 -4.36
C GLN A 62 10.47 -9.60 -3.69
N LYS A 63 11.04 -10.37 -2.78
CA LYS A 63 12.20 -9.97 -1.99
C LYS A 63 13.41 -9.73 -2.90
N THR A 64 14.11 -8.63 -2.68
CA THR A 64 15.37 -8.36 -3.38
C THR A 64 16.48 -9.26 -2.87
N ASN A 65 17.61 -9.32 -3.60
CA ASN A 65 18.83 -10.00 -3.14
C ASN A 65 19.39 -9.44 -1.81
N SER A 66 18.90 -8.28 -1.36
CA SER A 66 19.29 -7.61 -0.12
C SER A 66 18.25 -7.73 1.00
N ASP A 67 17.33 -8.69 0.88
CA ASP A 67 16.29 -8.99 1.88
C ASP A 67 15.19 -7.90 2.02
N LYS A 68 15.05 -7.00 1.05
CA LYS A 68 14.11 -5.87 1.09
C LYS A 68 12.90 -6.08 0.18
N HIS A 69 11.80 -5.39 0.47
CA HIS A 69 10.63 -5.31 -0.39
C HIS A 69 10.48 -3.94 -1.01
N ILE A 70 10.08 -3.91 -2.27
CA ILE A 70 9.61 -2.70 -2.92
C ILE A 70 8.10 -2.64 -2.71
N ILE A 71 7.63 -1.57 -2.08
CA ILE A 71 6.22 -1.26 -1.90
C ILE A 71 5.84 -0.21 -2.93
N MET A 72 4.80 -0.50 -3.72
CA MET A 72 4.29 0.36 -4.77
C MET A 72 2.85 0.73 -4.47
N ILE A 73 2.54 2.03 -4.46
CA ILE A 73 1.17 2.52 -4.45
C ILE A 73 0.76 2.75 -5.90
N MET A 74 -0.05 1.82 -6.42
CA MET A 74 -0.63 1.91 -7.75
C MET A 74 -1.91 2.72 -7.67
N ASP A 75 -2.06 3.65 -8.61
CA ASP A 75 -3.32 4.28 -8.95
C ASP A 75 -3.63 3.94 -10.40
N ALA A 76 -4.69 3.18 -10.61
CA ALA A 76 -5.16 2.83 -11.95
C ALA A 76 -6.21 3.82 -12.48
N SER A 77 -6.22 5.08 -11.99
CA SER A 77 -7.04 6.13 -12.60
C SER A 77 -6.96 6.05 -14.13
N ARG A 78 -8.10 5.85 -14.80
CA ARG A 78 -8.22 5.54 -16.25
C ARG A 78 -7.73 6.63 -17.21
N ILE A 79 -6.95 7.60 -16.71
CA ILE A 79 -6.56 8.84 -17.37
C ILE A 79 -5.79 8.60 -18.70
N PHE A 80 -5.17 7.44 -18.91
CA PHE A 80 -4.34 7.12 -20.08
C PHE A 80 -4.69 5.78 -20.80
N GLY A 81 -5.94 5.29 -20.73
CA GLY A 81 -6.40 4.14 -21.54
C GLY A 81 -6.26 2.74 -20.91
N GLU A 82 -6.47 1.69 -21.73
CA GLU A 82 -6.79 0.32 -21.28
C GLU A 82 -5.69 -0.46 -20.55
N SER A 83 -4.44 0.02 -20.46
CA SER A 83 -3.35 -0.78 -19.86
C SER A 83 -2.15 0.06 -19.40
N PHE A 84 -2.33 0.96 -18.44
CA PHE A 84 -1.19 1.59 -17.77
C PHE A 84 -1.42 1.62 -16.27
N THR A 85 -0.36 1.35 -15.51
CA THR A 85 -0.33 1.54 -14.07
C THR A 85 0.41 2.83 -13.80
N VAL A 86 -0.22 3.78 -13.12
CA VAL A 86 0.52 4.92 -12.57
C VAL A 86 1.00 4.53 -11.19
N THR A 87 2.30 4.34 -11.05
CA THR A 87 2.91 4.29 -9.73
C THR A 87 2.92 5.72 -9.18
N ARG A 88 2.13 5.99 -8.15
CA ARG A 88 2.14 7.30 -7.49
C ARG A 88 3.39 7.47 -6.65
N GLN A 89 3.76 6.43 -5.89
CA GLN A 89 4.98 6.40 -5.09
C GLN A 89 5.51 4.97 -4.92
N MET A 90 6.83 4.89 -4.72
CA MET A 90 7.58 3.66 -4.47
C MET A 90 8.54 3.88 -3.31
N PHE A 91 8.60 2.93 -2.39
CA PHE A 91 9.59 2.94 -1.32
C PHE A 91 10.06 1.52 -0.98
N VAL A 92 11.24 1.43 -0.38
CA VAL A 92 11.89 0.17 -0.03
C VAL A 92 11.85 0.00 1.48
N ILE A 93 11.40 -1.17 1.93
CA ILE A 93 11.39 -1.57 3.33
C ILE A 93 12.20 -2.84 3.52
#